data_AF-A0A9N9IR96-F1
#
_entry.id   AF-A0A9N9IR96-F1
#
_cell.length_a   1.000
_cell.length_b   1.000
_cell.length_c   1.000
_cell.angle_alpha   90.00
_cell.angle_beta   90.00
_cell.angle_gamma   90.00
#
_symmetry.space_group_name_H-M   'P 1'
#
loop_
_entity.id
_entity.type
_entity.pdbx_description
1 polymer ?
#
loop_
_entity_poly.entity_id
_entity_poly.type
_entity_poly.pdbx_seq_one_letter_code
_entity_poly.pdbx_strand_id
1 'polypeptide(L)'
;MSAYQETLQKIFRPTKCTAASTFTVFNTDDLTEAAKLTKVYYDKANSSSLQAALDQAVEDCKTKDVELVHYSIMTFISHYPEARKQGLRVPSLAARHPNLFAQCGTATGDEKLLDYWREDPNMNEHHEHWHILYANVPMPNPDPTKSNETYMKDRFGELFVYMHRQMNARYIAERLSVGLNVTKPLEDFNEVIPEGYTPSKHLKTQTTDGSAGKDYAARPVGKTMSMGDNTSPGSDFTVAKVTKVRELIKKSIETASPHSSGYFLDENGKQIEPIVADKLGLAIESGLKGKFDNLSMYTPFHTSGHVILGTTSNGVMGDVRVACRDPIFWRWHRHVDQIYKRYQEKLGPNKFDDCPPVKISSADISLAFKEDIGKDIKELKQLVDPTQDETVMKWGQTNFGAHSTTELHTKMAKRMFTYAEDDQSSQEIQFIFPKEWYYFFRVENTSNQNITVTFRVFIAPEQRCNEFNDWIEMDKFKQALPAKSKIVVARDCDRSSVVRQPPQKTINTLDDTDIARQDASKYNKRAQEVSADRLDENYCDCGWPFPLLLPRGTREGMKFKLFVFISNWELDKIPEQDTRCGSLSFCGARNLKDKYPDLRPMGYPFDRPFKD
;
A
#
# COMPACT_ATOMS: atom_id res chain seq x y z
N MET A 1 -6.33 -14.01 23.39
CA MET A 1 -6.32 -12.58 22.99
C MET A 1 -6.20 -11.70 24.22
N SER A 2 -5.83 -10.42 24.08
CA SER A 2 -5.94 -9.46 25.20
C SER A 2 -7.40 -9.02 25.36
N ALA A 3 -7.81 -8.58 26.56
CA ALA A 3 -9.15 -8.05 26.81
C ALA A 3 -9.49 -6.85 25.89
N TYR A 4 -8.47 -6.05 25.54
CA TYR A 4 -8.60 -4.97 24.56
C TYR A 4 -8.94 -5.48 23.16
N GLN A 5 -8.22 -6.49 22.66
CA GLN A 5 -8.47 -7.06 21.32
C GLN A 5 -9.85 -7.74 21.27
N GLU A 6 -10.26 -8.41 22.35
CA GLU A 6 -11.61 -8.99 22.45
C GLU A 6 -12.71 -7.92 22.43
N THR A 7 -12.50 -6.78 23.08
CA THR A 7 -13.43 -5.63 23.01
C THR A 7 -13.45 -5.05 21.60
N LEU A 8 -12.28 -4.87 20.99
CA LEU A 8 -12.16 -4.36 19.63
C LEU A 8 -12.92 -5.24 18.63
N GLN A 9 -12.77 -6.57 18.72
CA GLN A 9 -13.54 -7.50 17.88
C GLN A 9 -15.05 -7.37 18.07
N LYS A 10 -15.55 -7.01 19.26
CA LYS A 10 -16.99 -6.79 19.48
C LYS A 10 -17.51 -5.54 18.78
N ILE A 11 -16.67 -4.51 18.61
CA ILE A 11 -17.05 -3.26 17.90
C ILE A 11 -17.37 -3.56 16.43
N PHE A 12 -16.67 -4.51 15.82
CA PHE A 12 -16.87 -4.92 14.44
C PHE A 12 -17.91 -6.04 14.26
N ARG A 13 -18.56 -6.50 15.34
CA ARG A 13 -19.67 -7.46 15.24
C ARG A 13 -20.99 -6.74 15.00
N PRO A 14 -21.89 -7.31 14.18
CA PRO A 14 -23.17 -6.70 13.87
C PRO A 14 -24.05 -6.45 15.11
N THR A 15 -24.59 -5.24 15.26
CA THR A 15 -25.60 -4.86 16.28
C THR A 15 -26.90 -4.38 15.63
N LYS A 16 -28.01 -5.09 15.86
CA LYS A 16 -29.36 -4.89 15.27
C LYS A 16 -29.83 -3.42 15.20
N CYS A 17 -29.85 -2.85 13.98
CA CYS A 17 -30.28 -1.49 13.61
C CYS A 17 -30.38 -1.33 12.07
N THR A 18 -31.58 -1.06 11.56
CA THR A 18 -31.95 -1.34 10.16
C THR A 18 -31.62 -0.27 9.11
N ALA A 19 -30.80 0.74 9.40
CA ALA A 19 -30.48 1.81 8.44
C ALA A 19 -29.25 1.46 7.57
N ALA A 20 -29.15 2.00 6.36
CA ALA A 20 -27.93 1.88 5.56
C ALA A 20 -26.93 2.97 5.97
N SER A 21 -25.63 2.65 6.05
CA SER A 21 -24.59 3.66 6.28
C SER A 21 -24.54 4.67 5.12
N THR A 22 -24.27 5.93 5.44
CA THR A 22 -24.03 7.00 4.46
C THR A 22 -22.57 7.44 4.40
N PHE A 23 -21.73 6.93 5.30
CA PHE A 23 -20.32 7.29 5.38
C PHE A 23 -19.53 6.85 4.14
N THR A 24 -18.71 7.75 3.58
CA THR A 24 -17.72 7.39 2.57
C THR A 24 -16.42 8.17 2.73
N VAL A 25 -15.29 7.48 2.55
CA VAL A 25 -13.95 8.10 2.57
C VAL A 25 -13.69 9.04 1.38
N PHE A 26 -14.56 9.03 0.37
CA PHE A 26 -14.49 9.95 -0.76
C PHE A 26 -15.21 11.29 -0.50
N ASN A 27 -15.90 11.42 0.64
CA ASN A 27 -16.51 12.66 1.08
C ASN A 27 -15.67 13.31 2.19
N THR A 28 -15.18 14.53 1.93
CA THR A 28 -14.35 15.27 2.87
C THR A 28 -15.08 15.61 4.18
N ASP A 29 -16.40 15.84 4.13
CA ASP A 29 -17.18 16.16 5.33
C ASP A 29 -17.29 14.93 6.24
N ASP A 30 -17.50 13.75 5.67
CA ASP A 30 -17.55 12.48 6.40
C ASP A 30 -16.20 12.18 7.06
N LEU A 31 -15.09 12.37 6.33
CA LEU A 31 -13.74 12.23 6.90
C LEU A 31 -13.46 13.25 8.00
N THR A 32 -13.94 14.48 7.86
CA THR A 32 -13.81 15.51 8.90
C THR A 32 -14.60 15.12 10.15
N GLU A 33 -15.79 14.54 10.00
CA GLU A 33 -16.56 14.02 11.12
C GLU A 33 -15.87 12.81 11.77
N ALA A 34 -15.29 11.91 10.99
CA ALA A 34 -14.50 10.79 11.50
C ALA A 34 -13.26 11.25 12.28
N ALA A 35 -12.60 12.31 11.81
CA ALA A 35 -11.49 12.92 12.53
C ALA A 35 -11.94 13.49 13.88
N LYS A 36 -13.11 14.13 13.97
CA LYS A 36 -13.67 14.60 15.26
C LYS A 36 -14.00 13.43 16.19
N LEU A 37 -14.60 12.35 15.67
CA LEU A 37 -14.92 11.18 16.47
C LEU A 37 -13.65 10.47 16.98
N THR A 38 -12.61 10.38 16.14
CA THR A 38 -11.28 9.90 16.53
C THR A 38 -10.70 10.73 17.67
N LYS A 39 -10.87 12.06 17.64
CA LYS A 39 -10.45 12.93 18.75
C LYS A 39 -11.16 12.58 20.06
N VAL A 40 -12.47 12.28 20.02
CA VAL A 40 -13.21 11.84 21.21
C VAL A 40 -12.58 10.59 21.82
N TYR A 41 -12.14 9.63 20.98
CA TYR A 41 -11.44 8.44 21.47
C TYR A 41 -10.06 8.75 22.04
N TYR A 42 -9.27 9.64 21.45
CA TYR A 42 -8.02 10.12 22.06
C TYR A 42 -8.27 10.79 23.41
N ASP A 43 -9.23 11.69 23.50
CA ASP A 43 -9.54 12.42 24.72
C ASP A 43 -10.03 11.47 25.83
N LYS A 44 -10.82 10.43 25.49
CA LYS A 44 -11.20 9.37 26.44
C LYS A 44 -10.04 8.50 26.88
N ALA A 45 -9.18 8.10 25.95
CA ALA A 45 -7.99 7.31 26.29
C ALA A 45 -7.03 8.09 27.21
N ASN A 46 -6.82 9.37 26.91
CA ASN A 46 -5.93 10.25 27.66
C ASN A 46 -6.48 10.64 29.04
N SER A 47 -7.80 10.85 29.18
CA SER A 47 -8.43 11.26 30.44
C SER A 47 -8.82 10.10 31.35
N SER A 48 -8.99 8.89 30.81
CA SER A 48 -9.47 7.73 31.57
C SER A 48 -8.59 6.50 31.32
N SER A 49 -8.81 5.77 30.23
CA SER A 49 -8.05 4.57 29.90
C SER A 49 -8.27 4.15 28.45
N LEU A 50 -7.38 3.30 27.92
CA LEU A 50 -7.58 2.68 26.61
C LEU A 50 -8.91 1.91 26.54
N GLN A 51 -9.29 1.19 27.60
CA GLN A 51 -10.58 0.48 27.66
C GLN A 51 -11.76 1.45 27.52
N ALA A 52 -11.72 2.60 28.20
CA ALA A 52 -12.80 3.57 28.15
C ALA A 52 -13.05 4.12 26.73
N ALA A 53 -11.99 4.26 25.91
CA ALA A 53 -12.14 4.63 24.51
C ALA A 53 -12.80 3.51 23.68
N LEU A 54 -12.42 2.24 23.92
CA LEU A 54 -13.05 1.09 23.25
C LEU A 54 -14.52 0.92 23.66
N ASP A 55 -14.83 1.08 24.95
CA ASP A 55 -16.20 1.01 25.46
C ASP A 55 -17.06 2.15 24.90
N GLN A 56 -16.50 3.35 24.75
CA GLN A 56 -17.18 4.47 24.08
C GLN A 56 -17.50 4.16 22.62
N ALA A 57 -16.60 3.50 21.89
CA ALA A 57 -16.86 3.08 20.52
C ALA A 57 -17.98 2.02 20.45
N VAL A 58 -18.07 1.09 21.41
CA VAL A 58 -19.19 0.14 21.53
C VAL A 58 -20.53 0.88 21.71
N GLU A 59 -20.55 1.95 22.51
CA GLU A 59 -21.77 2.76 22.69
C GLU A 59 -22.11 3.60 21.45
N ASP A 60 -21.08 4.16 20.80
CA ASP A 60 -21.24 4.93 19.58
C ASP A 60 -21.82 4.08 18.43
N CYS A 61 -21.45 2.79 18.33
CA CYS A 61 -22.06 1.86 17.37
C CYS A 61 -23.59 1.72 17.52
N LYS A 62 -24.16 2.05 18.70
CA LYS A 62 -25.61 1.99 18.92
C LYS A 62 -26.34 3.25 18.48
N THR A 63 -25.63 4.37 18.34
CA THR A 63 -26.25 5.71 18.21
C THR A 63 -25.78 6.49 16.99
N LYS A 64 -24.65 6.12 16.38
CA LYS A 64 -24.04 6.79 15.22
C LYS A 64 -24.01 5.84 14.02
N ASP A 65 -23.64 6.39 12.86
CA ASP A 65 -23.33 5.58 11.67
C ASP A 65 -22.18 4.61 11.98
N VAL A 66 -22.40 3.31 11.77
CA VAL A 66 -21.45 2.27 12.18
C VAL A 66 -20.12 2.35 11.41
N GLU A 67 -20.15 2.70 10.14
CA GLU A 67 -18.95 2.77 9.29
C GLU A 67 -18.11 3.99 9.68
N LEU A 68 -18.77 5.10 10.07
CA LEU A 68 -18.11 6.25 10.68
C LEU A 68 -17.38 5.83 11.98
N VAL A 69 -18.03 5.03 12.83
CA VAL A 69 -17.43 4.52 14.09
C VAL A 69 -16.28 3.56 13.78
N HIS A 70 -16.47 2.62 12.85
CA HIS A 70 -15.46 1.65 12.43
C HIS A 70 -14.22 2.35 11.86
N TYR A 71 -14.40 3.30 10.94
CA TYR A 71 -13.29 4.08 10.40
C TYR A 71 -12.56 4.86 11.51
N SER A 72 -13.31 5.51 12.41
CA SER A 72 -12.75 6.31 13.51
C SER A 72 -11.98 5.47 14.53
N ILE A 73 -12.47 4.27 14.87
CA ILE A 73 -11.79 3.38 15.81
C ILE A 73 -10.57 2.72 15.16
N MET A 74 -10.63 2.33 13.89
CA MET A 74 -9.48 1.81 13.13
C MET A 74 -8.37 2.88 13.03
N THR A 75 -8.76 4.12 12.80
CA THR A 75 -7.86 5.27 12.82
C THR A 75 -7.24 5.46 14.21
N PHE A 76 -8.05 5.44 15.28
CA PHE A 76 -7.59 5.57 16.66
C PHE A 76 -6.54 4.50 17.00
N ILE A 77 -6.81 3.22 16.76
CA ILE A 77 -5.87 2.13 17.11
C ILE A 77 -4.56 2.19 16.30
N SER A 78 -4.63 2.71 15.07
CA SER A 78 -3.48 2.79 14.17
C SER A 78 -2.54 3.94 14.52
N HIS A 79 -3.04 4.99 15.18
CA HIS A 79 -2.30 6.23 15.43
C HIS A 79 -2.06 6.51 16.93
N TYR A 80 -2.86 5.93 17.83
CA TYR A 80 -2.70 6.14 19.27
C TYR A 80 -1.51 5.34 19.83
N PRO A 81 -0.48 5.97 20.41
CA PRO A 81 0.75 5.28 20.83
C PRO A 81 0.52 4.13 21.80
N GLU A 82 -0.35 4.31 22.81
CA GLU A 82 -0.60 3.26 23.81
C GLU A 82 -1.39 2.08 23.20
N ALA A 83 -2.34 2.33 22.29
CA ALA A 83 -3.03 1.24 21.57
C ALA A 83 -2.03 0.37 20.80
N ARG A 84 -1.08 1.02 20.11
CA ARG A 84 -0.02 0.31 19.37
C ARG A 84 0.94 -0.44 20.27
N LYS A 85 1.30 0.14 21.42
CA LYS A 85 2.17 -0.49 22.43
C LYS A 85 1.50 -1.70 23.08
N GLN A 86 0.18 -1.64 23.27
CA GLN A 86 -0.60 -2.77 23.77
C GLN A 86 -0.80 -3.88 22.72
N GLY A 87 -0.39 -3.63 21.47
CA GLY A 87 -0.48 -4.60 20.39
C GLY A 87 -1.88 -4.71 19.79
N LEU A 88 -2.72 -3.68 19.90
CA LEU A 88 -4.03 -3.66 19.21
C LEU A 88 -3.80 -3.62 17.70
N ARG A 89 -4.63 -4.36 16.97
CA ARG A 89 -4.54 -4.53 15.52
C ARG A 89 -5.90 -4.36 14.88
N VAL A 90 -5.92 -3.71 13.71
CA VAL A 90 -7.12 -3.66 12.86
C VAL A 90 -7.47 -5.09 12.47
N PRO A 91 -8.67 -5.61 12.84
CA PRO A 91 -9.08 -6.95 12.45
C PRO A 91 -9.15 -7.07 10.91
N SER A 92 -8.98 -8.29 10.39
CA SER A 92 -8.94 -8.54 8.95
C SER A 92 -10.23 -8.08 8.28
N LEU A 93 -10.17 -7.78 6.98
CA LEU A 93 -11.37 -7.48 6.21
C LEU A 93 -12.35 -8.66 6.26
N ALA A 94 -11.86 -9.90 6.28
CA ALA A 94 -12.67 -11.10 6.48
C ALA A 94 -13.41 -11.09 7.83
N ALA A 95 -12.76 -10.62 8.90
CA ALA A 95 -13.34 -10.57 10.24
C ALA A 95 -14.35 -9.42 10.41
N ARG A 96 -14.10 -8.26 9.77
CA ARG A 96 -14.96 -7.06 9.88
C ARG A 96 -16.13 -7.07 8.90
N HIS A 97 -15.88 -7.51 7.67
CA HIS A 97 -16.83 -7.49 6.57
C HIS A 97 -16.67 -8.76 5.70
N PRO A 98 -17.10 -9.94 6.18
CA PRO A 98 -16.91 -11.21 5.47
C PRO A 98 -17.49 -11.21 4.05
N ASN A 99 -18.56 -10.44 3.81
CA ASN A 99 -19.17 -10.26 2.49
C ASN A 99 -18.25 -9.52 1.48
N LEU A 100 -17.39 -8.62 1.96
CA LEU A 100 -16.46 -7.85 1.12
C LEU A 100 -15.19 -8.64 0.76
N PHE A 101 -14.98 -9.79 1.40
CA PHE A 101 -13.84 -10.69 1.15
C PHE A 101 -14.08 -11.63 -0.05
N ALA A 102 -15.31 -11.68 -0.59
CA ALA A 102 -15.70 -12.55 -1.71
C ALA A 102 -14.90 -12.28 -3.00
N GLN A 103 -14.55 -13.33 -3.76
CA GLN A 103 -13.76 -13.24 -5.00
C GLN A 103 -14.57 -13.49 -6.30
N CYS A 104 -15.90 -13.49 -6.25
CA CYS A 104 -16.77 -13.90 -7.38
C CYS A 104 -17.15 -12.76 -8.36
N GLY A 105 -16.48 -11.61 -8.33
CA GLY A 105 -16.68 -10.57 -9.35
C GLY A 105 -16.03 -10.97 -10.67
N THR A 106 -16.53 -10.42 -11.78
CA THR A 106 -15.93 -10.69 -13.10
C THR A 106 -16.00 -9.50 -14.04
N ALA A 107 -14.90 -9.29 -14.75
CA ALA A 107 -14.82 -8.31 -15.83
C ALA A 107 -15.26 -8.92 -17.18
N THR A 108 -15.62 -8.06 -18.13
CA THR A 108 -16.00 -8.52 -19.48
C THR A 108 -14.79 -8.82 -20.36
N GLY A 109 -14.96 -9.72 -21.35
CA GLY A 109 -13.93 -10.01 -22.34
C GLY A 109 -12.70 -10.68 -21.73
N ASP A 110 -11.51 -10.33 -22.21
CA ASP A 110 -10.25 -10.92 -21.75
C ASP A 110 -9.80 -10.35 -20.39
N GLU A 111 -10.39 -9.25 -19.92
CA GLU A 111 -10.07 -8.69 -18.60
C GLU A 111 -10.34 -9.71 -17.48
N LYS A 112 -11.30 -10.63 -17.63
CA LYS A 112 -11.59 -11.69 -16.66
C LYS A 112 -10.39 -12.58 -16.33
N LEU A 113 -9.39 -12.66 -17.22
CA LEU A 113 -8.15 -13.40 -16.99
C LEU A 113 -7.37 -12.88 -15.78
N LEU A 114 -7.65 -11.66 -15.34
CA LEU A 114 -7.04 -10.98 -14.19
C LEU A 114 -7.98 -10.84 -12.99
N ASP A 115 -9.14 -11.52 -13.00
CA ASP A 115 -10.06 -11.51 -11.85
C ASP A 115 -9.34 -12.00 -10.59
N TYR A 116 -8.47 -13.02 -10.69
CA TYR A 116 -7.69 -13.52 -9.53
C TYR A 116 -6.84 -12.43 -8.86
N TRP A 117 -6.38 -11.44 -9.62
CA TRP A 117 -5.53 -10.35 -9.12
C TRP A 117 -6.38 -9.23 -8.55
N ARG A 118 -7.34 -8.72 -9.34
CA ARG A 118 -8.18 -7.58 -8.94
C ARG A 118 -9.07 -7.92 -7.75
N GLU A 119 -9.50 -9.16 -7.67
CA GLU A 119 -10.37 -9.68 -6.62
C GLU A 119 -9.60 -10.23 -5.41
N ASP A 120 -8.26 -10.21 -5.41
CA ASP A 120 -7.47 -10.71 -4.27
C ASP A 120 -7.85 -9.92 -3.00
N PRO A 121 -8.37 -10.60 -1.97
CA PRO A 121 -8.93 -9.90 -0.83
C PRO A 121 -7.85 -9.27 0.05
N ASN A 122 -6.64 -9.83 0.09
CA ASN A 122 -5.54 -9.27 0.87
C ASN A 122 -4.96 -8.01 0.21
N MET A 123 -4.97 -7.93 -1.13
CA MET A 123 -4.65 -6.70 -1.86
C MET A 123 -5.65 -5.59 -1.57
N ASN A 124 -6.95 -5.92 -1.60
CA ASN A 124 -8.02 -4.96 -1.30
C ASN A 124 -7.97 -4.50 0.17
N GLU A 125 -7.68 -5.40 1.13
CA GLU A 125 -7.42 -5.03 2.53
C GLU A 125 -6.22 -4.11 2.68
N HIS A 126 -5.11 -4.37 1.96
CA HIS A 126 -3.96 -3.48 1.97
C HIS A 126 -4.32 -2.06 1.51
N HIS A 127 -5.11 -1.95 0.43
CA HIS A 127 -5.56 -0.67 -0.12
C HIS A 127 -6.44 0.10 0.88
N GLU A 128 -7.40 -0.55 1.54
CA GLU A 128 -8.18 0.06 2.63
C GLU A 128 -7.28 0.50 3.79
N HIS A 129 -6.41 -0.38 4.28
CA HIS A 129 -5.54 -0.09 5.42
C HIS A 129 -4.65 1.11 5.15
N TRP A 130 -4.09 1.20 3.94
CA TRP A 130 -3.29 2.35 3.52
C TRP A 130 -4.08 3.66 3.64
N HIS A 131 -5.34 3.69 3.17
CA HIS A 131 -6.23 4.85 3.27
C HIS A 131 -6.76 5.14 4.69
N ILE A 132 -6.68 4.18 5.62
CA ILE A 132 -6.89 4.43 7.06
C ILE A 132 -5.67 5.13 7.67
N LEU A 133 -4.46 4.70 7.32
CA LEU A 133 -3.21 5.29 7.83
C LEU A 133 -2.94 6.68 7.26
N TYR A 134 -3.34 6.92 6.03
CA TYR A 134 -3.08 8.14 5.28
C TYR A 134 -4.42 8.78 4.89
N ALA A 135 -5.06 9.39 5.90
CA ALA A 135 -6.36 10.04 5.75
C ALA A 135 -6.27 11.36 4.98
N ASN A 136 -7.26 11.60 4.10
CA ASN A 136 -7.32 12.77 3.20
C ASN A 136 -7.63 14.12 3.90
N VAL A 137 -7.73 14.12 5.23
CA VAL A 137 -7.97 15.31 6.06
C VAL A 137 -6.93 15.39 7.18
N PRO A 138 -6.61 16.60 7.68
CA PRO A 138 -5.79 16.73 8.87
C PRO A 138 -6.40 15.99 10.06
N MET A 139 -5.62 15.12 10.70
CA MET A 139 -6.05 14.28 11.81
C MET A 139 -5.73 14.94 13.15
N PRO A 140 -6.56 14.77 14.21
CA PRO A 140 -6.29 15.33 15.53
C PRO A 140 -5.03 14.70 16.15
N ASN A 141 -4.21 15.50 16.83
CA ASN A 141 -3.00 14.99 17.47
C ASN A 141 -3.34 14.13 18.71
N PRO A 142 -2.87 12.87 18.81
CA PRO A 142 -3.12 12.01 19.97
C PRO A 142 -2.35 12.44 21.22
N ASP A 143 -1.33 13.30 21.08
CA ASP A 143 -0.56 13.85 22.19
C ASP A 143 -1.44 14.82 23.00
N PRO A 144 -1.75 14.53 24.29
CA PRO A 144 -2.64 15.36 25.08
C PRO A 144 -2.12 16.80 25.27
N THR A 145 -0.80 17.00 25.18
CA THR A 145 -0.19 18.34 25.27
C THR A 145 -0.43 19.19 24.02
N LYS A 146 -0.88 18.56 22.93
CA LYS A 146 -1.12 19.16 21.61
C LYS A 146 -2.52 18.85 21.10
N SER A 147 -3.48 18.63 22.00
CA SER A 147 -4.84 18.18 21.68
C SER A 147 -5.66 19.13 20.78
N ASN A 148 -5.20 20.37 20.59
CA ASN A 148 -5.75 21.37 19.66
C ASN A 148 -5.03 21.44 18.31
N GLU A 149 -3.92 20.72 18.14
CA GLU A 149 -3.18 20.63 16.88
C GLU A 149 -3.74 19.49 16.02
N THR A 150 -3.67 19.66 14.70
CA THR A 150 -3.86 18.57 13.74
C THR A 150 -2.54 18.27 13.06
N TYR A 151 -2.46 17.11 12.41
CA TYR A 151 -1.29 16.70 11.64
C TYR A 151 -1.70 15.97 10.36
N MET A 152 -0.77 15.88 9.42
CA MET A 152 -0.78 14.89 8.35
C MET A 152 0.50 14.06 8.44
N LYS A 153 0.46 12.79 8.03
CA LYS A 153 1.65 11.95 8.02
C LYS A 153 2.68 12.49 7.03
N ASP A 154 3.96 12.30 7.35
CA ASP A 154 5.08 12.76 6.53
C ASP A 154 5.02 12.21 5.10
N ARG A 155 5.21 13.10 4.12
CA ARG A 155 5.24 12.79 2.68
C ARG A 155 4.05 11.98 2.17
N PHE A 156 2.87 12.20 2.75
CA PHE A 156 1.62 11.53 2.39
C PHE A 156 1.34 11.60 0.88
N GLY A 157 1.27 12.79 0.27
CA GLY A 157 0.93 12.91 -1.14
C GLY A 157 1.96 12.25 -2.06
N GLU A 158 3.24 12.27 -1.71
CA GLU A 158 4.25 11.54 -2.48
C GLU A 158 4.05 10.02 -2.36
N LEU A 159 3.71 9.54 -1.16
CA LEU A 159 3.43 8.13 -0.91
C LEU A 159 2.16 7.66 -1.61
N PHE A 160 1.13 8.51 -1.69
CA PHE A 160 -0.07 8.24 -2.47
C PHE A 160 0.28 7.88 -3.89
N VAL A 161 1.07 8.72 -4.57
CA VAL A 161 1.48 8.46 -5.94
C VAL A 161 2.33 7.20 -6.02
N TYR A 162 3.28 7.03 -5.10
CA TYR A 162 4.21 5.91 -5.15
C TYR A 162 3.53 4.55 -4.95
N MET A 163 2.67 4.42 -3.94
CA MET A 163 1.95 3.18 -3.64
C MET A 163 1.07 2.78 -4.84
N HIS A 164 0.27 3.71 -5.37
CA HIS A 164 -0.60 3.44 -6.52
C HIS A 164 0.18 3.22 -7.84
N ARG A 165 1.35 3.86 -8.02
CA ARG A 165 2.26 3.54 -9.12
C ARG A 165 2.75 2.10 -9.02
N GLN A 166 3.17 1.66 -7.84
CA GLN A 166 3.66 0.30 -7.62
C GLN A 166 2.55 -0.74 -7.83
N MET A 167 1.31 -0.45 -7.43
CA MET A 167 0.15 -1.26 -7.80
C MET A 167 0.00 -1.37 -9.33
N ASN A 168 0.06 -0.24 -10.05
CA ASN A 168 -0.06 -0.24 -11.52
C ASN A 168 1.07 -0.98 -12.23
N ALA A 169 2.32 -0.80 -11.79
CA ALA A 169 3.48 -1.47 -12.36
C ALA A 169 3.35 -3.00 -12.23
N ARG A 170 2.86 -3.48 -11.08
CA ARG A 170 2.53 -4.88 -10.84
C ARG A 170 1.38 -5.35 -11.73
N TYR A 171 0.28 -4.59 -11.81
CA TYR A 171 -0.84 -4.93 -12.69
C TYR A 171 -0.45 -4.96 -14.17
N ILE A 172 0.45 -4.08 -14.62
CA ILE A 172 1.01 -4.15 -15.98
C ILE A 172 1.75 -5.48 -16.19
N ALA A 173 2.59 -5.92 -15.25
CA ALA A 173 3.25 -7.23 -15.35
C ALA A 173 2.24 -8.39 -15.41
N GLU A 174 1.17 -8.32 -14.61
CA GLU A 174 0.09 -9.32 -14.63
C GLU A 174 -0.67 -9.33 -15.96
N ARG A 175 -1.01 -8.16 -16.52
CA ARG A 175 -1.65 -8.03 -17.85
C ARG A 175 -0.81 -8.70 -18.93
N LEU A 176 0.48 -8.39 -18.96
CA LEU A 176 1.42 -8.97 -19.92
C LEU A 176 1.54 -10.49 -19.75
N SER A 177 1.41 -11.00 -18.51
CA SER A 177 1.46 -12.45 -18.22
C SER A 177 0.27 -13.24 -18.79
N VAL A 178 -0.85 -12.56 -19.08
CA VAL A 178 -2.04 -13.16 -19.69
C VAL A 178 -2.24 -12.74 -21.14
N GLY A 179 -1.23 -12.11 -21.76
CA GLY A 179 -1.27 -11.68 -23.16
C GLY A 179 -2.05 -10.39 -23.41
N LEU A 180 -2.41 -9.63 -22.37
CA LEU A 180 -3.07 -8.33 -22.50
C LEU A 180 -2.05 -7.20 -22.70
N ASN A 181 -2.47 -6.16 -23.43
CA ASN A 181 -1.70 -4.92 -23.55
C ASN A 181 -1.59 -4.19 -22.20
N VAL A 182 -0.60 -3.30 -22.07
CA VAL A 182 -0.47 -2.40 -20.93
C VAL A 182 -1.76 -1.61 -20.69
N THR A 183 -2.04 -1.28 -19.42
CA THR A 183 -3.25 -0.55 -19.05
C THR A 183 -3.34 0.79 -19.79
N LYS A 184 -4.42 0.98 -20.57
CA LYS A 184 -4.70 2.26 -21.20
C LYS A 184 -5.19 3.25 -20.14
N PRO A 185 -4.56 4.42 -19.96
CA PRO A 185 -5.07 5.44 -19.04
C PRO A 185 -6.46 5.94 -19.47
N LEU A 186 -7.24 6.46 -18.52
CA LEU A 186 -8.49 7.19 -18.80
C LEU A 186 -8.20 8.70 -18.89
N GLU A 187 -7.55 9.15 -19.97
CA GLU A 187 -7.22 10.57 -20.16
C GLU A 187 -8.35 11.37 -20.83
N ASP A 188 -9.10 10.75 -21.74
CA ASP A 188 -10.24 11.38 -22.41
C ASP A 188 -11.54 10.92 -21.75
N PHE A 189 -12.18 11.80 -21.00
CA PHE A 189 -13.40 11.45 -20.27
C PHE A 189 -14.62 11.21 -21.19
N ASN A 190 -14.52 11.59 -22.47
CA ASN A 190 -15.53 11.28 -23.47
C ASN A 190 -15.29 9.92 -24.14
N GLU A 191 -14.16 9.26 -23.89
CA GLU A 191 -13.88 7.97 -24.46
C GLU A 191 -14.83 6.91 -23.90
N VAL A 192 -15.24 6.00 -24.78
CA VAL A 192 -16.01 4.84 -24.38
C VAL A 192 -15.10 3.89 -23.60
N ILE A 193 -15.52 3.48 -22.41
CA ILE A 193 -14.86 2.48 -21.58
C ILE A 193 -15.30 1.09 -22.08
N PRO A 194 -14.42 0.33 -22.75
CA PRO A 194 -14.81 -0.96 -23.34
C PRO A 194 -15.00 -2.05 -22.30
N GLU A 195 -14.28 -1.99 -21.17
CA GLU A 195 -14.40 -2.96 -20.10
C GLU A 195 -15.69 -2.71 -19.32
N GLY A 196 -16.49 -3.75 -19.04
CA GLY A 196 -17.52 -3.74 -18.01
C GLY A 196 -17.08 -4.56 -16.80
N TYR A 197 -17.80 -4.42 -15.69
CA TYR A 197 -17.51 -5.16 -14.47
C TYR A 197 -18.81 -5.51 -13.73
N THR A 198 -18.94 -6.78 -13.34
CA THR A 198 -20.05 -7.28 -12.53
C THR A 198 -19.49 -7.74 -11.18
N PRO A 199 -19.77 -7.00 -10.08
CA PRO A 199 -19.38 -7.41 -8.74
C PRO A 199 -19.96 -8.77 -8.36
N SER A 200 -19.30 -9.48 -7.44
CA SER A 200 -19.86 -10.69 -6.83
C SER A 200 -21.22 -10.38 -6.22
N LYS A 201 -22.19 -11.29 -6.38
CA LYS A 201 -23.49 -11.21 -5.68
C LYS A 201 -23.38 -11.24 -4.14
N HIS A 202 -22.24 -11.71 -3.63
CA HIS A 202 -21.92 -11.73 -2.20
C HIS A 202 -21.30 -10.40 -1.74
N LEU A 203 -20.84 -9.56 -2.67
CA LEU A 203 -20.29 -8.24 -2.38
C LEU A 203 -21.46 -7.28 -2.12
N LYS A 204 -21.64 -6.93 -0.85
CA LYS A 204 -22.72 -6.07 -0.39
C LYS A 204 -22.13 -4.97 0.47
N THR A 205 -22.63 -3.73 0.34
CA THR A 205 -22.31 -2.65 1.27
C THR A 205 -22.70 -3.08 2.68
N GLN A 206 -22.17 -2.46 3.74
CA GLN A 206 -22.66 -2.74 5.08
C GLN A 206 -23.86 -1.85 5.44
N THR A 207 -24.83 -2.40 6.16
CA THR A 207 -25.82 -1.61 6.89
C THR A 207 -25.28 -1.18 8.25
N THR A 208 -25.95 -0.24 8.91
CA THR A 208 -25.57 0.24 10.24
C THR A 208 -25.57 -0.84 11.31
N ASP A 209 -26.19 -1.98 11.05
CA ASP A 209 -26.17 -3.13 11.96
C ASP A 209 -25.17 -4.20 11.63
N GLY A 210 -24.27 -3.95 10.69
CA GLY A 210 -23.26 -4.92 10.29
C GLY A 210 -23.79 -6.02 9.36
N SER A 211 -25.10 -6.08 9.11
CA SER A 211 -25.67 -7.02 8.14
C SER A 211 -25.36 -6.62 6.69
N ALA A 212 -25.64 -7.54 5.78
CA ALA A 212 -25.37 -7.33 4.37
C ALA A 212 -26.37 -6.31 3.79
N GLY A 213 -25.85 -5.18 3.35
CA GLY A 213 -26.60 -4.08 2.74
C GLY A 213 -26.83 -4.25 1.24
N LYS A 214 -26.79 -3.14 0.51
CA LYS A 214 -27.13 -3.12 -0.91
C LYS A 214 -26.06 -3.79 -1.74
N ASP A 215 -26.47 -4.46 -2.80
CA ASP A 215 -25.55 -5.01 -3.79
C ASP A 215 -24.75 -3.87 -4.44
N TYR A 216 -23.47 -4.10 -4.69
CA TYR A 216 -22.73 -3.22 -5.59
C TYR A 216 -23.23 -3.41 -7.02
N ALA A 217 -23.51 -2.33 -7.71
CA ALA A 217 -24.02 -2.43 -9.07
C ALA A 217 -22.92 -2.74 -10.09
N ALA A 218 -23.30 -3.49 -11.12
CA ALA A 218 -22.47 -3.69 -12.29
C ALA A 218 -22.28 -2.40 -13.08
N ARG A 219 -21.08 -2.22 -13.63
CA ARG A 219 -20.78 -1.19 -14.61
C ARG A 219 -20.86 -1.82 -16.00
N PRO A 220 -21.86 -1.46 -16.83
CA PRO A 220 -21.99 -2.05 -18.16
C PRO A 220 -20.86 -1.61 -19.09
N VAL A 221 -20.60 -2.42 -20.11
CA VAL A 221 -19.68 -2.05 -21.20
C VAL A 221 -20.16 -0.80 -21.93
N GLY A 222 -19.22 -0.06 -22.51
CA GLY A 222 -19.57 0.98 -23.47
C GLY A 222 -20.05 2.31 -22.87
N LYS A 223 -19.86 2.51 -21.55
CA LYS A 223 -20.15 3.79 -20.89
C LYS A 223 -18.96 4.74 -20.99
N THR A 224 -19.22 6.03 -21.00
CA THR A 224 -18.19 7.06 -20.82
C THR A 224 -18.10 7.44 -19.34
N MET A 225 -17.09 8.23 -18.98
CA MET A 225 -17.07 8.87 -17.66
C MET A 225 -18.12 9.98 -17.65
N SER A 226 -19.35 9.63 -17.28
CA SER A 226 -20.48 10.55 -17.20
C SER A 226 -21.05 10.53 -15.78
N MET A 227 -21.54 11.67 -15.33
CA MET A 227 -22.34 11.75 -14.12
C MET A 227 -23.59 10.88 -14.27
N GLY A 228 -23.90 10.04 -13.27
CA GLY A 228 -25.25 9.51 -13.12
C GLY A 228 -26.24 10.64 -12.80
N ASP A 229 -27.52 10.43 -13.09
CA ASP A 229 -28.60 11.43 -12.94
C ASP A 229 -28.83 11.93 -11.48
N ASN A 230 -28.13 11.38 -10.49
CA ASN A 230 -28.36 11.59 -9.05
C ASN A 230 -27.22 12.34 -8.34
N THR A 231 -26.86 13.54 -8.78
CA THR A 231 -26.11 14.45 -7.90
C THR A 231 -26.90 15.70 -7.60
N SER A 232 -26.93 16.04 -6.30
CA SER A 232 -27.50 17.28 -5.81
C SER A 232 -26.92 18.49 -6.59
N PRO A 233 -27.75 19.48 -6.94
CA PRO A 233 -27.28 20.72 -7.53
C PRO A 233 -26.16 21.33 -6.68
N GLY A 234 -24.99 21.59 -7.30
CA GLY A 234 -23.84 22.17 -6.61
C GLY A 234 -22.71 21.20 -6.23
N SER A 235 -22.80 19.90 -6.57
CA SER A 235 -21.72 18.94 -6.29
C SER A 235 -20.36 19.38 -6.87
N ASP A 236 -19.29 19.19 -6.11
CA ASP A 236 -17.90 19.44 -6.57
C ASP A 236 -17.41 18.38 -7.56
N PHE A 237 -18.19 17.32 -7.76
CA PHE A 237 -17.81 16.11 -8.45
C PHE A 237 -18.36 16.07 -9.88
N THR A 238 -18.10 17.08 -10.72
CA THR A 238 -18.52 17.03 -12.14
C THR A 238 -17.34 16.81 -13.07
N VAL A 239 -17.57 16.19 -14.23
CA VAL A 239 -16.55 15.99 -15.28
C VAL A 239 -15.90 17.32 -15.67
N ALA A 240 -16.68 18.41 -15.73
CA ALA A 240 -16.17 19.75 -16.02
C ALA A 240 -15.20 20.28 -14.93
N LYS A 241 -15.55 20.13 -13.64
CA LYS A 241 -14.69 20.54 -12.53
C LYS A 241 -13.40 19.70 -12.47
N VAL A 242 -13.53 18.38 -12.64
CA VAL A 242 -12.38 17.44 -12.69
C VAL A 242 -11.45 17.78 -13.86
N THR A 243 -12.01 18.09 -15.03
CA THR A 243 -11.23 18.53 -16.19
C THR A 243 -10.51 19.85 -15.92
N LYS A 244 -11.20 20.84 -15.33
CA LYS A 244 -10.62 22.15 -14.99
C LYS A 244 -9.42 22.00 -14.06
N VAL A 245 -9.56 21.25 -12.95
CA VAL A 245 -8.46 21.08 -12.00
C VAL A 245 -7.31 20.27 -12.57
N ARG A 246 -7.59 19.26 -13.41
CA ARG A 246 -6.56 18.50 -14.13
C ARG A 246 -5.69 19.41 -15.00
N GLU A 247 -6.32 20.28 -15.79
CA GLU A 247 -5.57 21.19 -16.66
C GLU A 247 -4.79 22.23 -15.85
N LEU A 248 -5.31 22.68 -14.70
CA LEU A 248 -4.56 23.55 -13.79
C LEU A 248 -3.30 22.85 -13.24
N ILE A 249 -3.43 21.60 -12.75
CA ILE A 249 -2.29 20.80 -12.26
C ILE A 249 -1.26 20.62 -13.37
N LYS A 250 -1.68 20.23 -14.58
CA LYS A 250 -0.79 20.08 -15.73
C LYS A 250 -0.07 21.39 -16.06
N LYS A 251 -0.78 22.52 -16.11
CA LYS A 251 -0.19 23.84 -16.39
C LYS A 251 0.86 24.23 -15.35
N SER A 252 0.63 23.92 -14.07
CA SER A 252 1.64 24.12 -13.02
C SER A 252 2.87 23.26 -13.23
N ILE A 253 2.69 21.97 -13.56
CA ILE A 253 3.78 21.05 -13.86
C ILE A 253 4.64 21.54 -15.03
N GLU A 254 4.05 22.16 -16.06
CA GLU A 254 4.79 22.68 -17.22
C GLU A 254 5.81 23.78 -16.87
N THR A 255 5.73 24.38 -15.67
CA THR A 255 6.73 25.35 -15.20
C THR A 255 8.00 24.71 -14.63
N ALA A 256 8.00 23.39 -14.42
CA ALA A 256 9.16 22.65 -13.95
C ALA A 256 10.21 22.45 -15.05
N SER A 257 11.47 22.29 -14.64
CA SER A 257 12.60 22.04 -15.53
C SER A 257 13.73 21.31 -14.78
N PRO A 258 14.81 20.88 -15.45
CA PRO A 258 15.93 20.26 -14.74
C PRO A 258 16.62 21.14 -13.68
N HIS A 259 16.34 22.45 -13.68
CA HIS A 259 16.92 23.43 -12.75
C HIS A 259 15.88 24.07 -11.82
N SER A 260 14.61 23.67 -11.89
CA SER A 260 13.53 24.24 -11.09
C SER A 260 12.43 23.22 -10.85
N SER A 261 11.94 23.12 -9.61
CA SER A 261 10.78 22.28 -9.31
C SER A 261 9.47 22.81 -9.90
N GLY A 262 9.45 23.99 -10.50
CA GLY A 262 8.22 24.62 -11.00
C GLY A 262 7.39 25.24 -9.87
N TYR A 263 6.21 25.75 -10.23
CA TYR A 263 5.32 26.53 -9.36
C TYR A 263 3.86 26.11 -9.52
N PHE A 264 3.15 26.07 -8.39
CA PHE A 264 1.69 26.12 -8.39
C PHE A 264 1.24 27.47 -8.96
N LEU A 265 0.15 27.45 -9.73
CA LEU A 265 -0.38 28.60 -10.44
C LEU A 265 -1.81 28.89 -9.98
N ASP A 266 -2.20 30.16 -10.02
CA ASP A 266 -3.62 30.51 -9.93
C ASP A 266 -4.35 30.31 -11.27
N GLU A 267 -5.67 30.54 -11.28
CA GLU A 267 -6.49 30.39 -12.50
C GLU A 267 -6.08 31.35 -13.63
N ASN A 268 -5.42 32.47 -13.30
CA ASN A 268 -4.90 33.44 -14.25
C ASN A 268 -3.47 33.11 -14.71
N GLY A 269 -2.84 32.07 -14.16
CA GLY A 269 -1.47 31.66 -14.46
C GLY A 269 -0.38 32.37 -13.65
N LYS A 270 -0.72 33.11 -12.60
CA LYS A 270 0.25 33.71 -11.68
C LYS A 270 0.88 32.61 -10.81
N GLN A 271 2.20 32.66 -10.64
CA GLN A 271 2.92 31.77 -9.73
C GLN A 271 2.57 32.09 -8.26
N ILE A 272 2.24 31.06 -7.49
CA ILE A 272 1.88 31.18 -6.08
C ILE A 272 3.06 30.74 -5.21
N GLU A 273 3.48 29.48 -5.35
CA GLU A 273 4.60 28.92 -4.59
C GLU A 273 5.26 27.75 -5.34
N PRO A 274 6.52 27.42 -5.04
CA PRO A 274 7.21 26.30 -5.67
C PRO A 274 6.50 24.97 -5.45
N ILE A 275 6.56 24.08 -6.44
CA ILE A 275 6.06 22.72 -6.30
C ILE A 275 7.01 21.93 -5.38
N VAL A 276 6.40 21.24 -4.42
CA VAL A 276 7.02 20.20 -3.60
C VAL A 276 6.28 18.89 -3.92
N ALA A 277 7.03 17.80 -4.10
CA ALA A 277 6.53 16.47 -4.47
C ALA A 277 5.29 16.05 -3.67
N ASP A 278 5.39 16.14 -2.34
CA ASP A 278 4.29 15.81 -1.43
C ASP A 278 3.03 16.65 -1.68
N LYS A 279 3.17 17.97 -1.80
CA LYS A 279 2.06 18.88 -2.06
C LYS A 279 1.43 18.64 -3.44
N LEU A 280 2.22 18.27 -4.44
CA LEU A 280 1.69 17.89 -5.76
C LEU A 280 0.87 16.60 -5.68
N GLY A 281 1.34 15.61 -4.93
CA GLY A 281 0.58 14.39 -4.66
C GLY A 281 -0.76 14.67 -3.98
N LEU A 282 -0.77 15.52 -2.96
CA LEU A 282 -2.01 15.96 -2.30
C LEU A 282 -2.95 16.73 -3.25
N ALA A 283 -2.40 17.57 -4.13
CA ALA A 283 -3.19 18.29 -5.14
C ALA A 283 -3.88 17.33 -6.12
N ILE A 284 -3.23 16.19 -6.42
CA ILE A 284 -3.77 15.15 -7.30
C ILE A 284 -4.78 14.26 -6.57
N GLU A 285 -4.48 13.82 -5.34
CA GLU A 285 -5.35 12.92 -4.57
C GLU A 285 -6.65 13.61 -4.13
N SER A 286 -6.53 14.42 -3.07
CA SER A 286 -7.67 14.96 -2.32
C SER A 286 -7.81 16.47 -2.41
N GLY A 287 -6.97 17.12 -3.22
CA GLY A 287 -6.94 18.57 -3.34
C GLY A 287 -6.35 19.27 -2.12
N LEU A 288 -6.16 20.58 -2.26
CA LEU A 288 -5.46 21.42 -1.29
C LEU A 288 -6.39 22.33 -0.48
N LYS A 289 -7.69 22.39 -0.84
CA LYS A 289 -8.70 23.13 -0.07
C LYS A 289 -8.80 22.61 1.36
N GLY A 290 -8.82 23.53 2.33
CA GLY A 290 -8.83 23.21 3.77
C GLY A 290 -7.48 22.75 4.34
N LYS A 291 -6.45 22.62 3.49
CA LYS A 291 -5.08 22.28 3.87
C LYS A 291 -4.12 23.46 3.62
N PHE A 292 -4.32 24.19 2.52
CA PHE A 292 -3.51 25.32 2.09
C PHE A 292 -4.41 26.41 1.47
N ASP A 293 -4.69 27.48 2.22
CA ASP A 293 -5.69 28.49 1.84
C ASP A 293 -5.40 29.17 0.49
N ASN A 294 -4.12 29.47 0.23
CA ASN A 294 -3.62 30.06 -1.03
C ASN A 294 -3.72 29.14 -2.24
N LEU A 295 -3.98 27.84 -2.05
CA LEU A 295 -4.08 26.83 -3.10
C LEU A 295 -5.45 26.13 -3.13
N SER A 296 -6.47 26.74 -2.52
CA SER A 296 -7.82 26.18 -2.43
C SER A 296 -8.50 25.91 -3.78
N MET A 297 -8.01 26.49 -4.88
CA MET A 297 -8.49 26.20 -6.24
C MET A 297 -8.11 24.80 -6.76
N TYR A 298 -7.11 24.14 -6.15
CA TYR A 298 -6.77 22.76 -6.45
C TYR A 298 -7.74 21.82 -5.74
N THR A 299 -8.94 21.68 -6.31
CA THR A 299 -9.99 20.78 -5.82
C THR A 299 -9.59 19.30 -5.99
N PRO A 300 -10.23 18.35 -5.28
CA PRO A 300 -9.89 16.93 -5.41
C PRO A 300 -10.02 16.44 -6.87
N PHE A 301 -8.94 15.88 -7.44
CA PHE A 301 -8.96 15.32 -8.79
C PHE A 301 -9.25 13.81 -8.75
N HIS A 302 -8.37 13.03 -8.13
CA HIS A 302 -8.48 11.57 -7.99
C HIS A 302 -9.77 11.15 -7.29
N THR A 303 -10.08 11.74 -6.12
CA THR A 303 -11.30 11.46 -5.34
C THR A 303 -12.55 11.71 -6.17
N SER A 304 -12.58 12.80 -6.93
CA SER A 304 -13.72 13.14 -7.78
C SER A 304 -13.93 12.11 -8.89
N GLY A 305 -12.86 11.54 -9.45
CA GLY A 305 -12.98 10.45 -10.42
C GLY A 305 -13.59 9.19 -9.83
N HIS A 306 -13.21 8.81 -8.60
CA HIS A 306 -13.85 7.70 -7.88
C HIS A 306 -15.35 7.94 -7.68
N VAL A 307 -15.74 9.14 -7.24
CA VAL A 307 -17.15 9.51 -7.07
C VAL A 307 -17.90 9.41 -8.40
N ILE A 308 -17.39 10.01 -9.49
CA ILE A 308 -18.06 9.98 -10.80
C ILE A 308 -18.20 8.54 -11.32
N LEU A 309 -17.15 7.72 -11.20
CA LEU A 309 -17.14 6.34 -11.68
C LEU A 309 -17.97 5.39 -10.80
N GLY A 310 -18.13 5.70 -9.50
CA GLY A 310 -18.93 4.91 -8.55
C GLY A 310 -20.41 5.28 -8.48
N THR A 311 -20.75 6.56 -8.69
CA THR A 311 -22.12 7.10 -8.54
C THR A 311 -23.10 6.68 -9.62
N THR A 312 -22.66 6.05 -10.70
CA THR A 312 -23.58 5.61 -11.76
C THR A 312 -24.60 4.59 -11.22
N SER A 313 -24.33 3.88 -10.10
CA SER A 313 -25.27 2.91 -9.54
C SER A 313 -24.92 2.30 -8.16
N ASN A 314 -24.13 2.94 -7.27
CA ASN A 314 -23.51 2.27 -6.10
C ASN A 314 -22.48 1.22 -6.53
N GLY A 315 -21.58 1.61 -7.44
CA GLY A 315 -20.51 0.74 -7.96
C GLY A 315 -19.31 0.68 -7.02
N VAL A 316 -18.49 -0.37 -7.18
CA VAL A 316 -17.32 -0.64 -6.30
C VAL A 316 -16.28 0.50 -6.27
N MET A 317 -16.23 1.35 -7.30
CA MET A 317 -15.33 2.51 -7.34
C MET A 317 -15.58 3.53 -6.22
N GLY A 318 -16.77 3.53 -5.62
CA GLY A 318 -17.13 4.39 -4.49
C GLY A 318 -16.71 3.87 -3.12
N ASP A 319 -15.99 2.74 -3.05
CA ASP A 319 -15.55 2.13 -1.79
C ASP A 319 -14.11 1.59 -1.91
N VAL A 320 -13.20 2.12 -1.08
CA VAL A 320 -11.78 1.74 -1.10
C VAL A 320 -11.55 0.25 -0.81
N ARG A 321 -12.46 -0.43 -0.13
CA ARG A 321 -12.35 -1.87 0.18
C ARG A 321 -12.52 -2.76 -1.04
N VAL A 322 -13.09 -2.22 -2.12
CA VAL A 322 -13.50 -3.01 -3.29
C VAL A 322 -13.21 -2.32 -4.63
N ALA A 323 -12.73 -1.08 -4.64
CA ALA A 323 -12.48 -0.32 -5.86
C ALA A 323 -11.50 -1.01 -6.82
N CYS A 324 -10.45 -1.66 -6.30
CA CYS A 324 -9.43 -2.33 -7.12
C CYS A 324 -9.97 -3.49 -7.97
N ARG A 325 -11.18 -3.97 -7.66
CA ARG A 325 -11.86 -5.07 -8.35
C ARG A 325 -12.31 -4.70 -9.77
N ASP A 326 -12.70 -3.44 -10.00
CA ASP A 326 -13.12 -2.96 -11.33
C ASP A 326 -11.90 -2.62 -12.22
N PRO A 327 -11.80 -3.13 -13.47
CA PRO A 327 -10.77 -2.71 -14.43
C PRO A 327 -10.59 -1.18 -14.57
N ILE A 328 -11.66 -0.40 -14.37
CA ILE A 328 -11.60 1.07 -14.49
C ILE A 328 -10.73 1.73 -13.41
N PHE A 329 -10.58 1.09 -12.25
CA PHE A 329 -9.65 1.55 -11.19
C PHE A 329 -8.24 1.70 -11.76
N TRP A 330 -7.78 0.68 -12.48
CA TRP A 330 -6.43 0.62 -13.02
C TRP A 330 -6.23 1.64 -14.14
N ARG A 331 -7.24 1.87 -14.98
CA ARG A 331 -7.21 2.92 -16.00
C ARG A 331 -7.19 4.32 -15.38
N TRP A 332 -7.98 4.55 -14.34
CA TRP A 332 -8.02 5.81 -13.60
C TRP A 332 -6.70 6.10 -12.91
N HIS A 333 -6.17 5.12 -12.17
CA HIS A 333 -4.89 5.27 -11.47
C HIS A 333 -3.69 5.35 -12.41
N ARG A 334 -3.76 4.76 -13.60
CA ARG A 334 -2.74 5.01 -14.63
C ARG A 334 -2.77 6.45 -15.13
N HIS A 335 -3.95 7.05 -15.27
CA HIS A 335 -4.08 8.48 -15.62
C HIS A 335 -3.52 9.39 -14.50
N VAL A 336 -3.86 9.10 -13.25
CA VAL A 336 -3.31 9.78 -12.07
C VAL A 336 -1.79 9.72 -12.04
N ASP A 337 -1.21 8.52 -12.22
CA ASP A 337 0.24 8.31 -12.26
C ASP A 337 0.90 9.10 -13.40
N GLN A 338 0.29 9.14 -14.59
CA GLN A 338 0.83 9.88 -15.73
C GLN A 338 0.93 11.39 -15.49
N ILE A 339 0.01 11.98 -14.72
CA ILE A 339 0.09 13.40 -14.36
C ILE A 339 1.36 13.63 -13.54
N TYR A 340 1.64 12.79 -12.55
CA TYR A 340 2.85 12.91 -11.74
C TYR A 340 4.12 12.49 -12.49
N LYS A 341 4.04 11.51 -13.39
CA LYS A 341 5.14 11.11 -14.29
C LYS A 341 5.61 12.31 -15.12
N ARG A 342 4.69 13.10 -15.69
CA ARG A 342 5.02 14.32 -16.44
C ARG A 342 5.85 15.30 -15.61
N TYR A 343 5.54 15.44 -14.32
CA TYR A 343 6.35 16.24 -13.41
C TYR A 343 7.77 15.70 -13.27
N GLN A 344 7.92 14.41 -13.02
CA GLN A 344 9.24 13.78 -12.87
C GLN A 344 10.08 13.84 -14.16
N GLU A 345 9.45 13.74 -15.33
CA GLU A 345 10.11 13.90 -16.63
C GLU A 345 10.69 15.33 -16.80
N LYS A 346 9.96 16.36 -16.35
CA LYS A 346 10.43 17.75 -16.41
C LYS A 346 11.65 18.02 -15.54
N LEU A 347 11.81 17.28 -14.44
CA LEU A 347 12.97 17.43 -13.54
C LEU A 347 14.26 16.86 -14.14
N GLY A 348 14.18 16.13 -15.26
CA GLY A 348 15.32 15.49 -15.90
C GLY A 348 15.94 14.34 -15.08
N PRO A 349 17.02 13.71 -15.58
CA PRO A 349 17.60 12.53 -14.94
C PRO A 349 18.19 12.77 -13.56
N ASN A 350 18.22 11.72 -12.75
CA ASN A 350 18.95 11.71 -11.48
C ASN A 350 20.47 11.88 -11.71
N LYS A 351 21.13 12.56 -10.76
CA LYS A 351 22.59 12.61 -10.68
C LYS A 351 23.06 11.56 -9.67
N PHE A 352 24.11 10.83 -10.03
CA PHE A 352 24.66 9.72 -9.24
C PHE A 352 26.06 10.02 -8.71
N ASP A 353 26.39 11.30 -8.56
CA ASP A 353 27.71 11.78 -8.12
C ASP A 353 28.00 11.43 -6.64
N ASP A 354 26.98 10.95 -5.92
CA ASP A 354 26.97 10.61 -4.51
C ASP A 354 26.97 9.09 -4.25
N CYS A 355 27.22 8.27 -5.28
CA CYS A 355 27.38 6.83 -5.16
C CYS A 355 28.50 6.48 -4.15
N PRO A 356 28.26 5.53 -3.23
CA PRO A 356 29.30 5.10 -2.31
C PRO A 356 30.42 4.35 -3.07
N PRO A 357 31.65 4.27 -2.53
CA PRO A 357 32.76 3.53 -3.11
C PRO A 357 32.58 2.01 -2.93
N VAL A 358 31.51 1.49 -3.52
CA VAL A 358 31.08 0.09 -3.47
C VAL A 358 30.87 -0.42 -4.88
N LYS A 359 31.40 -1.61 -5.17
CA LYS A 359 31.27 -2.26 -6.48
C LYS A 359 30.34 -3.47 -6.39
N ILE A 360 29.47 -3.57 -7.39
CA ILE A 360 28.63 -4.73 -7.69
C ILE A 360 28.44 -4.80 -9.21
N SER A 361 28.36 -6.00 -9.77
CA SER A 361 28.05 -6.25 -11.17
C SER A 361 26.92 -7.27 -11.31
N SER A 362 26.40 -7.48 -12.53
CA SER A 362 25.39 -8.52 -12.77
C SER A 362 25.87 -9.93 -12.43
N ALA A 363 27.17 -10.22 -12.58
CA ALA A 363 27.78 -11.50 -12.20
C ALA A 363 27.92 -11.67 -10.68
N ASP A 364 27.63 -10.62 -9.90
CA ASP A 364 27.67 -10.62 -8.44
C ASP A 364 26.26 -10.72 -7.81
N ILE A 365 25.24 -11.00 -8.62
CA ILE A 365 23.87 -11.23 -8.18
C ILE A 365 23.53 -12.70 -8.40
N SER A 366 23.09 -13.38 -7.36
CA SER A 366 22.61 -14.77 -7.43
C SER A 366 21.29 -14.90 -6.68
N LEU A 367 20.36 -15.67 -7.24
CA LEU A 367 19.11 -16.05 -6.59
C LEU A 367 19.17 -17.54 -6.29
N ALA A 368 18.62 -18.00 -5.16
CA ALA A 368 18.48 -19.42 -4.89
C ALA A 368 17.19 -19.67 -4.10
N PHE A 369 16.52 -20.79 -4.35
CA PHE A 369 15.32 -21.13 -3.59
C PHE A 369 15.68 -21.58 -2.17
N LYS A 370 14.84 -21.22 -1.20
CA LYS A 370 15.07 -21.58 0.21
C LYS A 370 15.19 -23.08 0.44
N GLU A 371 14.39 -23.87 -0.29
CA GLU A 371 14.43 -25.33 -0.17
C GLU A 371 15.77 -25.93 -0.59
N ASP A 372 16.47 -25.31 -1.55
CA ASP A 372 17.76 -25.78 -2.02
C ASP A 372 18.87 -25.40 -1.03
N ILE A 373 18.81 -24.17 -0.50
CA ILE A 373 19.68 -23.74 0.61
C ILE A 373 19.47 -24.61 1.86
N GLY A 374 18.22 -24.98 2.15
CA GLY A 374 17.85 -25.81 3.30
C GLY A 374 18.42 -27.23 3.27
N LYS A 375 18.88 -27.72 2.10
CA LYS A 375 19.60 -28.99 1.97
C LYS A 375 21.01 -28.91 2.58
N ASP A 376 21.62 -27.73 2.52
CA ASP A 376 22.96 -27.48 3.03
C ASP A 376 22.95 -26.88 4.45
N ILE A 377 21.93 -26.09 4.77
CA ILE A 377 21.77 -25.42 6.07
C ILE A 377 20.51 -25.92 6.76
N LYS A 378 20.69 -26.73 7.81
CA LYS A 378 19.56 -27.36 8.53
C LYS A 378 18.75 -26.39 9.42
N GLU A 379 19.33 -25.26 9.81
CA GLU A 379 18.69 -24.25 10.67
C GLU A 379 18.76 -22.86 10.02
N LEU A 380 17.79 -22.54 9.15
CA LEU A 380 17.61 -21.18 8.64
C LEU A 380 17.03 -20.29 9.76
N LYS A 381 17.54 -19.05 9.91
CA LYS A 381 16.99 -18.14 10.91
C LYS A 381 15.53 -17.83 10.59
N GLN A 382 14.67 -17.88 11.61
CA GLN A 382 13.28 -17.48 11.50
C GLN A 382 13.14 -15.95 11.46
N LEU A 383 12.06 -15.46 10.83
CA LEU A 383 11.78 -14.04 10.55
C LEU A 383 11.74 -13.12 11.77
N VAL A 384 11.57 -13.67 12.97
CA VAL A 384 11.44 -12.92 14.21
C VAL A 384 12.72 -12.15 14.57
N ASP A 385 13.88 -12.58 14.06
CA ASP A 385 15.17 -11.90 14.25
C ASP A 385 15.32 -10.75 13.24
N PRO A 386 15.40 -9.47 13.63
CA PRO A 386 15.55 -8.34 12.70
C PRO A 386 16.90 -8.31 11.97
N THR A 387 17.88 -9.09 12.42
CA THR A 387 19.21 -9.16 11.80
C THR A 387 19.21 -10.03 10.55
N GLN A 388 20.13 -9.76 9.63
CA GLN A 388 20.36 -10.63 8.47
C GLN A 388 20.78 -12.04 8.94
N ASP A 389 20.53 -13.03 8.09
CA ASP A 389 20.89 -14.42 8.40
C ASP A 389 22.41 -14.63 8.24
N GLU A 390 23.14 -14.45 9.34
CA GLU A 390 24.60 -14.64 9.37
C GLU A 390 25.04 -16.05 8.95
N THR A 391 24.22 -17.07 9.22
CA THR A 391 24.52 -18.45 8.83
C THR A 391 24.46 -18.59 7.32
N VAL A 392 23.39 -18.08 6.70
CA VAL A 392 23.23 -18.08 5.24
C VAL A 392 24.26 -17.17 4.56
N MET A 393 24.61 -16.03 5.16
CA MET A 393 25.69 -15.17 4.66
C MET A 393 27.03 -15.89 4.64
N LYS A 394 27.42 -16.58 5.72
CA LYS A 394 28.66 -17.37 5.79
C LYS A 394 28.67 -18.51 4.78
N TRP A 395 27.54 -19.22 4.62
CA TRP A 395 27.39 -20.24 3.59
C TRP A 395 27.54 -19.65 2.19
N GLY A 396 26.87 -18.54 1.90
CA GLY A 396 26.92 -17.85 0.61
C GLY A 396 28.30 -17.30 0.27
N GLN A 397 29.09 -16.93 1.28
CA GLN A 397 30.49 -16.52 1.10
C GLN A 397 31.36 -17.66 0.54
N THR A 398 31.09 -18.91 0.94
CA THR A 398 31.84 -20.09 0.52
C THR A 398 31.27 -20.72 -0.74
N ASN A 399 29.96 -20.64 -0.93
CA ASN A 399 29.19 -21.33 -1.97
C ASN A 399 28.50 -20.36 -2.93
N PHE A 400 29.09 -19.19 -3.19
CA PHE A 400 28.45 -18.18 -4.05
C PHE A 400 28.16 -18.75 -5.44
N GLY A 401 26.88 -18.72 -5.86
CA GLY A 401 26.42 -19.30 -7.12
C GLY A 401 26.00 -20.78 -7.03
N ALA A 402 26.21 -21.46 -5.90
CA ALA A 402 25.61 -22.77 -5.66
C ALA A 402 24.09 -22.66 -5.58
N HIS A 403 23.38 -23.63 -6.16
CA HIS A 403 21.91 -23.61 -6.30
C HIS A 403 21.37 -22.35 -6.99
N SER A 404 22.20 -21.64 -7.75
CA SER A 404 21.78 -20.42 -8.41
C SER A 404 20.73 -20.71 -9.47
N THR A 405 19.73 -19.82 -9.53
CA THR A 405 18.67 -19.85 -10.54
C THR A 405 18.54 -18.48 -11.19
N THR A 406 18.18 -18.48 -12.47
CA THR A 406 17.75 -17.28 -13.22
C THR A 406 16.23 -17.17 -13.29
N GLU A 407 15.52 -18.11 -12.67
CA GLU A 407 14.06 -18.20 -12.66
C GLU A 407 13.53 -18.13 -11.23
N LEU A 408 12.43 -17.41 -11.06
CA LEU A 408 11.58 -17.46 -9.87
C LEU A 408 10.23 -18.03 -10.27
N HIS A 409 9.70 -18.94 -9.45
CA HIS A 409 8.51 -19.71 -9.79
C HIS A 409 7.31 -19.23 -8.98
N THR A 410 6.17 -19.09 -9.64
CA THR A 410 4.88 -18.87 -9.00
C THR A 410 3.95 -20.06 -9.28
N LYS A 411 2.91 -20.21 -8.47
CA LYS A 411 1.82 -21.14 -8.73
C LYS A 411 0.49 -20.48 -8.42
N MET A 412 -0.54 -20.83 -9.19
CA MET A 412 -1.93 -20.57 -8.80
C MET A 412 -2.32 -21.58 -7.72
N ALA A 413 -2.55 -21.10 -6.51
CA ALA A 413 -3.06 -21.85 -5.38
C ALA A 413 -4.57 -21.61 -5.22
N LYS A 414 -5.20 -22.48 -4.45
CA LYS A 414 -6.61 -22.43 -4.11
C LYS A 414 -6.75 -22.53 -2.59
N ARG A 415 -7.69 -21.81 -2.02
CA ARG A 415 -8.10 -21.94 -0.62
C ARG A 415 -9.61 -21.84 -0.49
N MET A 416 -10.17 -22.53 0.48
CA MET A 416 -11.58 -22.38 0.83
C MET A 416 -11.71 -21.24 1.83
N PHE A 417 -12.47 -20.22 1.47
CA PHE A 417 -12.90 -19.18 2.39
C PHE A 417 -14.32 -19.49 2.87
N THR A 418 -14.53 -19.49 4.18
CA THR A 418 -15.86 -19.72 4.77
C THR A 418 -16.42 -18.38 5.21
N TYR A 419 -17.60 -18.03 4.70
CA TYR A 419 -18.30 -16.82 5.12
C TYR A 419 -18.69 -16.93 6.60
N ALA A 420 -18.41 -15.88 7.37
CA ALA A 420 -18.62 -15.91 8.81
C ALA A 420 -20.12 -15.82 9.21
N GLU A 421 -21.04 -15.44 8.31
CA GLU A 421 -22.47 -15.22 8.62
C GLU A 421 -23.47 -15.88 7.63
N ASP A 422 -24.68 -16.09 8.15
CA ASP A 422 -25.93 -16.71 7.66
C ASP A 422 -25.97 -18.21 7.31
N ASP A 423 -24.96 -18.81 6.67
CA ASP A 423 -25.05 -20.24 6.29
C ASP A 423 -23.75 -21.05 6.37
N GLN A 424 -22.64 -20.44 6.83
CA GLN A 424 -21.29 -21.01 6.72
C GLN A 424 -20.96 -21.48 5.29
N SER A 425 -21.55 -20.85 4.28
CA SER A 425 -21.18 -21.13 2.90
C SER A 425 -19.69 -20.90 2.72
N SER A 426 -19.11 -21.67 1.80
CA SER A 426 -17.70 -21.58 1.49
C SER A 426 -17.51 -21.31 0.02
N GLN A 427 -16.55 -20.45 -0.31
CA GLN A 427 -16.13 -20.19 -1.67
C GLN A 427 -14.67 -20.64 -1.86
N GLU A 428 -14.37 -21.24 -3.01
CA GLU A 428 -12.99 -21.41 -3.45
C GLU A 428 -12.43 -20.07 -3.96
N ILE A 429 -11.33 -19.61 -3.35
CA ILE A 429 -10.56 -18.43 -3.74
C ILE A 429 -9.27 -18.88 -4.40
N GLN A 430 -8.94 -18.28 -5.54
CA GLN A 430 -7.68 -18.47 -6.25
C GLN A 430 -6.71 -17.33 -5.95
N PHE A 431 -5.45 -17.67 -5.69
CA PHE A 431 -4.41 -16.67 -5.42
C PHE A 431 -3.07 -17.15 -5.97
N ILE A 432 -2.19 -16.22 -6.31
CA ILE A 432 -0.81 -16.54 -6.69
C ILE A 432 -0.02 -16.84 -5.43
N PHE A 433 0.93 -17.76 -5.49
CA PHE A 433 1.92 -17.91 -4.43
C PHE A 433 3.32 -18.13 -5.03
N PRO A 434 4.34 -17.33 -4.64
CA PRO A 434 5.70 -17.52 -5.10
C PRO A 434 6.41 -18.61 -4.31
N LYS A 435 7.28 -19.36 -4.97
CA LYS A 435 8.27 -20.20 -4.30
C LYS A 435 9.32 -19.30 -3.66
N GLU A 436 9.58 -19.50 -2.37
CA GLU A 436 10.44 -18.61 -1.58
C GLU A 436 11.91 -18.70 -1.97
N TRP A 437 12.60 -17.57 -1.91
CA TRP A 437 13.99 -17.44 -2.35
C TRP A 437 14.84 -16.56 -1.44
N TYR A 438 16.16 -16.66 -1.61
CA TYR A 438 17.14 -15.71 -1.11
C TYR A 438 17.75 -14.94 -2.29
N TYR A 439 18.02 -13.66 -2.07
CA TYR A 439 19.01 -12.92 -2.84
C TYR A 439 20.40 -13.10 -2.22
N PHE A 440 21.41 -13.27 -3.05
CA PHE A 440 22.82 -13.20 -2.68
C PHE A 440 23.50 -12.12 -3.52
N PHE A 441 24.05 -11.12 -2.83
CA PHE A 441 24.78 -10.02 -3.46
C PHE A 441 26.23 -10.04 -3.03
N ARG A 442 27.16 -10.26 -3.96
CA ARG A 442 28.59 -10.16 -3.69
C ARG A 442 29.06 -8.72 -3.92
N VAL A 443 29.38 -8.03 -2.84
CA VAL A 443 29.69 -6.59 -2.89
C VAL A 443 31.09 -6.31 -2.37
N GLU A 444 31.76 -5.33 -2.97
CA GLU A 444 33.10 -4.92 -2.58
C GLU A 444 33.10 -3.47 -2.09
N ASN A 445 33.43 -3.25 -0.82
CA ASN A 445 33.74 -1.92 -0.31
C ASN A 445 35.22 -1.62 -0.56
N THR A 446 35.51 -0.70 -1.48
CA THR A 446 36.89 -0.36 -1.86
C THR A 446 37.53 0.69 -0.95
N SER A 447 36.79 1.23 0.01
CA SER A 447 37.27 2.27 0.91
C SER A 447 38.02 1.70 2.13
N ASN A 448 38.76 2.56 2.81
CA ASN A 448 39.45 2.24 4.08
C ASN A 448 38.53 2.35 5.31
N GLN A 449 37.23 2.58 5.12
CA GLN A 449 36.27 2.82 6.20
C GLN A 449 35.13 1.81 6.12
N ASN A 450 34.52 1.52 7.27
CA ASN A 450 33.26 0.80 7.28
C ASN A 450 32.18 1.73 6.71
N ILE A 451 31.40 1.23 5.76
CA ILE A 451 30.34 2.00 5.10
C ILE A 451 29.03 1.28 5.31
N THR A 452 27.97 2.01 5.63
CA THR A 452 26.60 1.49 5.54
C THR A 452 26.00 1.92 4.22
N VAL A 453 25.35 0.99 3.53
CA VAL A 453 24.68 1.24 2.25
C VAL A 453 23.23 0.82 2.29
N THR A 454 22.42 1.36 1.38
CA THR A 454 21.05 0.93 1.13
C THR A 454 21.02 0.11 -0.15
N PHE A 455 20.60 -1.14 -0.06
CA PHE A 455 20.23 -1.95 -1.22
C PHE A 455 18.81 -1.59 -1.65
N ARG A 456 18.61 -1.38 -2.95
CA ARG A 456 17.30 -1.14 -3.56
C ARG A 456 17.13 -2.12 -4.73
N VAL A 457 16.17 -3.03 -4.61
CA VAL A 457 15.98 -4.15 -5.53
C VAL A 457 14.70 -3.93 -6.30
N PHE A 458 14.79 -3.92 -7.63
CA PHE A 458 13.65 -3.71 -8.52
C PHE A 458 13.60 -4.76 -9.62
N ILE A 459 12.40 -5.02 -10.14
CA ILE A 459 12.19 -5.77 -11.36
C ILE A 459 11.31 -5.00 -12.34
N ALA A 460 11.47 -5.26 -13.65
CA ALA A 460 10.53 -4.80 -14.66
C ALA A 460 10.36 -5.88 -15.74
N PRO A 461 9.15 -6.08 -16.31
CA PRO A 461 9.01 -6.85 -17.53
C PRO A 461 10.01 -6.37 -18.58
N GLU A 462 10.67 -7.28 -19.30
CA GLU A 462 11.75 -6.90 -20.24
C GLU A 462 11.28 -5.85 -21.27
N GLN A 463 10.05 -5.98 -21.75
CA GLN A 463 9.45 -5.02 -22.70
C GLN A 463 9.05 -3.66 -22.09
N ARG A 464 9.14 -3.49 -20.77
CA ARG A 464 8.81 -2.24 -20.04
C ARG A 464 10.00 -1.65 -19.31
N CYS A 465 11.21 -2.23 -19.40
CA CYS A 465 12.36 -1.77 -18.62
C CYS A 465 12.83 -0.34 -18.93
N ASN A 466 12.44 0.22 -20.08
CA ASN A 466 12.77 1.59 -20.47
C ASN A 466 11.81 2.63 -19.87
N GLU A 467 10.75 2.20 -19.20
CA GLU A 467 9.74 3.08 -18.61
C GLU A 467 10.00 3.17 -17.11
N PHE A 468 10.62 4.28 -16.68
CA PHE A 468 11.11 4.42 -15.31
C PHE A 468 10.01 4.20 -14.26
N ASN A 469 8.78 4.64 -14.53
CA ASN A 469 7.65 4.48 -13.61
C ASN A 469 6.98 3.09 -13.65
N ASP A 470 7.46 2.15 -14.49
CA ASP A 470 6.95 0.77 -14.57
C ASP A 470 7.86 -0.24 -13.83
N TRP A 471 8.92 0.22 -13.16
CA TRP A 471 9.76 -0.63 -12.29
C TRP A 471 9.06 -0.95 -10.97
N ILE A 472 9.07 -2.22 -10.60
CA ILE A 472 8.46 -2.77 -9.40
C ILE A 472 9.52 -2.88 -8.31
N GLU A 473 9.33 -2.19 -7.18
CA GLU A 473 10.15 -2.36 -5.99
C GLU A 473 9.89 -3.74 -5.36
N MET A 474 10.96 -4.50 -5.16
CA MET A 474 10.92 -5.83 -4.55
C MET A 474 11.45 -5.81 -3.12
N ASP A 475 12.44 -4.97 -2.82
CA ASP A 475 13.01 -4.84 -1.47
C ASP A 475 13.88 -3.57 -1.35
N LYS A 476 14.00 -3.07 -0.13
CA LYS A 476 14.86 -1.96 0.25
C LYS A 476 15.38 -2.17 1.67
N PHE A 477 16.70 -2.28 1.83
CA PHE A 477 17.27 -2.55 3.16
C PHE A 477 18.69 -2.00 3.32
N LYS A 478 19.06 -1.70 4.56
CA LYS A 478 20.42 -1.24 4.91
C LYS A 478 21.36 -2.41 5.21
N GLN A 479 22.64 -2.24 4.89
CA GLN A 479 23.69 -3.21 5.19
C GLN A 479 25.01 -2.50 5.49
N ALA A 480 25.67 -2.91 6.57
CA ALA A 480 27.02 -2.46 6.90
C ALA A 480 28.06 -3.33 6.15
N LEU A 481 29.06 -2.67 5.55
CA LEU A 481 30.15 -3.25 4.80
C LEU A 481 31.49 -2.89 5.46
N PRO A 482 32.28 -3.87 5.92
CA PRO A 482 33.60 -3.59 6.48
C PRO A 482 34.55 -2.91 5.48
N ALA A 483 35.50 -2.12 5.99
CA ALA A 483 36.55 -1.52 5.18
C ALA A 483 37.32 -2.57 4.35
N LYS A 484 37.67 -2.24 3.10
CA LYS A 484 38.45 -3.08 2.17
C LYS A 484 37.99 -4.53 2.11
N SER A 485 36.68 -4.74 2.08
CA SER A 485 36.10 -6.08 2.13
C SER A 485 35.33 -6.41 0.86
N LYS A 486 35.34 -7.69 0.49
CA LYS A 486 34.46 -8.27 -0.51
C LYS A 486 33.64 -9.36 0.15
N ILE A 487 32.36 -9.09 0.39
CA ILE A 487 31.47 -9.95 1.17
C ILE A 487 30.25 -10.37 0.37
N VAL A 488 29.60 -11.44 0.81
CA VAL A 488 28.28 -11.85 0.33
C VAL A 488 27.21 -11.42 1.34
N VAL A 489 26.24 -10.65 0.87
CA VAL A 489 25.03 -10.28 1.59
C VAL A 489 23.92 -11.24 1.17
N ALA A 490 23.32 -11.94 2.13
CA ALA A 490 22.19 -12.83 1.90
C ALA A 490 20.92 -12.18 2.43
N ARG A 491 19.87 -12.12 1.59
CA ARG A 491 18.61 -11.45 1.90
C ARG A 491 17.44 -12.38 1.61
N ASP A 492 16.69 -12.71 2.65
CA ASP A 492 15.46 -13.50 2.56
C ASP A 492 14.32 -12.67 1.94
N CYS A 493 13.60 -13.23 0.95
CA CYS A 493 12.44 -12.58 0.32
C CYS A 493 11.35 -12.13 1.31
N ASP A 494 11.21 -12.84 2.43
CA ASP A 494 10.21 -12.58 3.45
C ASP A 494 10.42 -11.27 4.18
N ARG A 495 11.65 -10.79 4.18
CA ARG A 495 12.03 -9.55 4.86
C ARG A 495 11.79 -8.33 3.99
N SER A 496 11.24 -8.51 2.78
CA SER A 496 10.96 -7.43 1.83
C SER A 496 10.33 -6.23 2.52
N SER A 497 10.91 -5.05 2.29
CA SER A 497 10.42 -3.76 2.78
C SER A 497 9.03 -3.37 2.28
N VAL A 498 8.51 -4.11 1.30
CA VAL A 498 7.23 -3.89 0.62
C VAL A 498 6.12 -4.71 1.25
N VAL A 499 6.48 -5.87 1.81
CA VAL A 499 5.53 -6.88 2.28
C VAL A 499 5.09 -6.58 3.71
N ARG A 500 3.80 -6.80 3.98
CA ARG A 500 3.24 -6.78 5.33
C ARG A 500 4.05 -7.68 6.27
N GLN A 501 4.36 -7.19 7.47
CA GLN A 501 5.14 -7.95 8.45
C GLN A 501 4.30 -8.32 9.68
N PRO A 502 4.28 -9.60 10.10
CA PRO A 502 4.91 -10.74 9.44
C PRO A 502 4.21 -11.11 8.11
N PRO A 503 4.90 -11.76 7.17
CA PRO A 503 4.31 -12.15 5.89
C PRO A 503 3.20 -13.18 6.10
N GLN A 504 2.04 -12.94 5.50
CA GLN A 504 0.91 -13.87 5.51
C GLN A 504 1.11 -14.94 4.44
N LYS A 505 1.18 -16.21 4.84
CA LYS A 505 1.62 -17.32 3.96
C LYS A 505 0.83 -18.61 4.07
N THR A 506 0.15 -18.81 5.19
CA THR A 506 -0.72 -19.96 5.43
C THR A 506 -2.18 -19.54 5.25
N ILE A 507 -3.08 -20.49 4.99
CA ILE A 507 -4.52 -20.21 4.84
C ILE A 507 -5.04 -19.40 6.04
N ASN A 508 -4.73 -19.83 7.26
CA ASN A 508 -5.14 -19.13 8.48
C ASN A 508 -4.60 -17.69 8.53
N THR A 509 -3.32 -17.47 8.21
CA THR A 509 -2.74 -16.11 8.26
C THR A 509 -3.19 -15.22 7.11
N LEU A 510 -3.72 -15.77 6.01
CA LEU A 510 -4.26 -15.00 4.90
C LEU A 510 -5.72 -14.57 5.13
N ASP A 511 -6.47 -15.28 5.98
CA ASP A 511 -7.85 -14.92 6.36
C ASP A 511 -7.91 -14.15 7.69
N ASP A 512 -6.95 -14.37 8.57
CA ASP A 512 -6.88 -13.74 9.89
C ASP A 512 -5.59 -12.92 10.05
N THR A 513 -5.76 -11.65 10.40
CA THR A 513 -4.68 -10.73 10.72
C THR A 513 -4.34 -10.73 12.20
N ASP A 514 -5.21 -11.29 13.05
CA ASP A 514 -4.99 -11.49 14.48
C ASP A 514 -4.06 -12.70 14.66
N ILE A 515 -2.81 -12.53 14.26
CA ILE A 515 -1.71 -13.39 14.74
C ILE A 515 -1.53 -13.02 16.22
N ALA A 516 -2.42 -13.52 17.07
CA ALA A 516 -2.40 -13.27 18.49
C ALA A 516 -0.99 -13.63 19.01
N ARG A 517 -0.52 -12.89 20.04
CA ARG A 517 0.68 -13.22 20.84
C ARG A 517 0.80 -14.72 21.20
N GLN A 518 -0.31 -15.46 21.17
CA GLN A 518 -0.40 -16.89 21.44
C GLN A 518 0.10 -17.79 20.30
N ASP A 519 0.01 -17.41 19.02
CA ASP A 519 0.41 -18.32 17.92
C ASP A 519 1.93 -18.36 17.69
N ALA A 520 2.68 -17.32 18.06
CA ALA A 520 4.15 -17.38 18.09
C ALA A 520 4.67 -18.55 18.97
N SER A 521 3.93 -18.90 20.04
CA SER A 521 4.26 -20.01 20.94
C SER A 521 3.91 -21.41 20.39
N LYS A 522 2.95 -21.51 19.44
CA LYS A 522 2.56 -22.79 18.82
C LYS A 522 3.49 -23.19 17.68
N TYR A 523 4.11 -22.22 17.02
CA TYR A 523 5.10 -22.47 15.97
C TYR A 523 6.52 -22.71 16.52
N ASN A 524 6.76 -22.55 17.82
CA ASN A 524 8.11 -22.72 18.35
C ASN A 524 8.19 -22.94 19.88
N LYS A 525 8.81 -24.04 20.33
CA LYS A 525 9.22 -24.23 21.74
C LYS A 525 10.29 -23.20 22.18
N ARG A 526 10.98 -22.53 21.24
CA ARG A 526 11.99 -21.49 21.48
C ARG A 526 11.49 -20.05 21.38
N ALA A 527 10.25 -19.80 20.93
CA ALA A 527 9.66 -18.44 20.97
C ALA A 527 9.41 -17.95 22.40
N GLN A 528 9.57 -18.81 23.40
CA GLN A 528 9.61 -18.42 24.82
C GLN A 528 10.88 -17.62 25.18
N GLU A 529 11.94 -17.64 24.34
CA GLU A 529 13.22 -16.96 24.61
C GLU A 529 13.35 -15.58 23.93
N VAL A 530 12.49 -15.27 22.94
CA VAL A 530 12.44 -13.93 22.32
C VAL A 530 11.39 -13.10 23.05
N SER A 531 11.77 -11.95 23.62
CA SER A 531 10.82 -11.11 24.35
C SER A 531 9.65 -10.69 23.44
N ALA A 532 8.43 -10.77 23.98
CA ALA A 532 7.21 -10.35 23.28
C ALA A 532 7.29 -8.90 22.75
N ASP A 533 8.11 -8.05 23.37
CA ASP A 533 8.42 -6.68 22.93
C ASP A 533 9.09 -6.62 21.54
N ARG A 534 10.02 -7.53 21.23
CA ARG A 534 10.76 -7.53 19.94
C ARG A 534 9.89 -8.01 18.76
N LEU A 535 8.92 -8.87 19.02
CA LEU A 535 7.92 -9.32 18.04
C LEU A 535 6.95 -8.19 17.69
N ASP A 536 6.61 -7.33 18.66
CA ASP A 536 5.71 -6.20 18.46
C ASP A 536 6.38 -5.11 17.62
N GLU A 537 7.67 -4.80 17.86
CA GLU A 537 8.43 -3.73 17.18
C GLU A 537 8.51 -3.86 15.65
N ASN A 538 8.62 -5.09 15.13
CA ASN A 538 8.75 -5.38 13.69
C ASN A 538 7.41 -5.59 12.98
N TYR A 539 6.31 -5.65 13.73
CA TYR A 539 4.99 -5.90 13.20
C TYR A 539 4.41 -4.65 12.52
N CYS A 540 3.83 -4.82 11.32
CA CYS A 540 3.22 -3.76 10.51
C CYS A 540 1.88 -4.26 9.95
N ASP A 541 0.79 -3.63 10.38
CA ASP A 541 -0.56 -4.01 9.90
C ASP A 541 -0.79 -3.68 8.42
N CYS A 542 -0.22 -2.57 7.96
CA CYS A 542 -0.21 -2.21 6.54
C CYS A 542 0.98 -2.86 5.85
N GLY A 543 0.72 -3.46 4.68
CA GLY A 543 1.76 -3.82 3.71
C GLY A 543 1.24 -4.66 2.56
N TRP A 544 2.05 -4.77 1.51
CA TRP A 544 1.68 -5.55 0.33
C TRP A 544 1.57 -7.05 0.69
N PRO A 545 0.60 -7.80 0.15
CA PRO A 545 0.52 -9.24 0.40
C PRO A 545 1.75 -9.97 -0.15
N PHE A 546 2.39 -10.80 0.68
CA PHE A 546 3.50 -11.66 0.25
C PHE A 546 3.19 -12.49 -1.01
N PRO A 547 2.00 -13.11 -1.14
CA PRO A 547 1.68 -13.92 -2.33
C PRO A 547 1.69 -13.12 -3.64
N LEU A 548 1.57 -11.79 -3.57
CA LEU A 548 1.59 -10.86 -4.71
C LEU A 548 2.93 -10.11 -4.86
N LEU A 549 3.96 -10.47 -4.08
CA LEU A 549 5.28 -9.85 -4.17
C LEU A 549 5.92 -10.07 -5.54
N LEU A 550 5.73 -11.26 -6.14
CA LEU A 550 6.23 -11.59 -7.47
C LEU A 550 5.07 -11.67 -8.46
N PRO A 551 5.20 -11.08 -9.67
CA PRO A 551 4.18 -11.23 -10.70
C PRO A 551 4.00 -12.68 -11.15
N ARG A 552 2.80 -13.06 -11.61
CA ARG A 552 2.47 -14.43 -12.05
C ARG A 552 3.46 -15.00 -13.07
N GLY A 553 3.78 -14.23 -14.10
CA GLY A 553 4.51 -14.74 -15.27
C GLY A 553 3.69 -15.74 -16.10
N THR A 554 4.34 -16.40 -17.05
CA THR A 554 3.70 -17.37 -17.97
C THR A 554 4.22 -18.78 -17.69
N ARG A 555 3.52 -19.78 -18.23
CA ARG A 555 3.94 -21.19 -18.13
C ARG A 555 5.26 -21.45 -18.85
N GLU A 556 5.50 -20.74 -19.95
CA GLU A 556 6.71 -20.80 -20.77
C GLU A 556 7.85 -19.95 -20.21
N GLY A 557 7.59 -19.18 -19.14
CA GLY A 557 8.50 -18.19 -18.59
C GLY A 557 8.30 -16.80 -19.19
N MET A 558 8.26 -15.79 -18.32
CA MET A 558 8.18 -14.37 -18.70
C MET A 558 9.47 -13.68 -18.27
N LYS A 559 10.12 -12.97 -19.21
CA LYS A 559 11.41 -12.32 -18.93
C LYS A 559 11.24 -11.02 -18.15
N PHE A 560 12.06 -10.88 -17.12
CA PHE A 560 12.19 -9.67 -16.32
C PHE A 560 13.64 -9.20 -16.30
N LYS A 561 13.84 -7.90 -16.16
CA LYS A 561 15.12 -7.33 -15.74
C LYS A 561 15.12 -7.22 -14.22
N LEU A 562 16.13 -7.79 -13.56
CA LEU A 562 16.43 -7.53 -12.15
C LEU A 562 17.47 -6.42 -12.07
N PHE A 563 17.20 -5.39 -11.26
CA PHE A 563 18.10 -4.28 -11.03
C PHE A 563 18.37 -4.12 -9.54
N VAL A 564 19.64 -3.93 -9.19
CA VAL A 564 20.08 -3.69 -7.82
C VAL A 564 20.86 -2.38 -7.80
N PHE A 565 20.32 -1.40 -7.07
CA PHE A 565 21.01 -0.14 -6.81
C PHE A 565 21.56 -0.13 -5.40
N ILE A 566 22.78 0.39 -5.22
CA ILE A 566 23.39 0.58 -3.91
C ILE A 566 23.62 2.07 -3.70
N SER A 567 22.87 2.68 -2.78
CA SER A 567 23.02 4.08 -2.39
C SER A 567 23.69 4.24 -1.03
N ASN A 568 24.22 5.43 -0.76
CA ASN A 568 24.88 5.75 0.50
C ASN A 568 23.84 5.95 1.61
N TRP A 569 23.88 5.10 2.65
CA TRP A 569 22.94 5.16 3.77
C TRP A 569 22.97 6.52 4.50
N GLU A 570 24.13 7.17 4.57
CA GLU A 570 24.27 8.45 5.27
C GLU A 570 23.47 9.58 4.60
N LEU A 571 23.19 9.45 3.30
CA LEU A 571 22.37 10.39 2.53
C LEU A 571 20.90 9.97 2.46
N ASP A 572 20.62 8.70 2.78
CA ASP A 572 19.27 8.12 2.71
C ASP A 572 18.57 8.17 4.09
N LYS A 573 19.32 8.06 5.19
CA LYS A 573 18.75 7.89 6.53
C LYS A 573 18.03 9.14 7.05
N ILE A 574 17.01 8.92 7.86
CA ILE A 574 16.49 9.96 8.76
C ILE A 574 17.31 9.93 10.05
N PRO A 575 18.01 11.03 10.43
CA PRO A 575 18.73 11.10 11.68
C PRO A 575 17.82 10.80 12.88
N GLU A 576 18.34 10.09 13.88
CA GLU A 576 17.67 9.85 15.17
C GLU A 576 16.36 9.03 15.12
N GLN A 577 16.05 8.40 13.98
CA GLN A 577 14.87 7.54 13.82
C GLN A 577 15.29 6.09 13.49
N ASP A 578 15.14 5.18 14.45
CA ASP A 578 15.30 3.75 14.21
C ASP A 578 13.96 3.17 13.75
N THR A 579 13.83 2.92 12.45
CA THR A 579 12.58 2.41 11.87
C THR A 579 12.65 0.89 11.78
N ARG A 580 11.87 0.20 12.63
CA ARG A 580 11.89 -1.27 12.78
C ARG A 580 10.77 -2.02 12.07
N CYS A 581 9.71 -1.31 11.68
CA CYS A 581 8.65 -1.89 10.85
C CYS A 581 9.23 -2.34 9.49
N GLY A 582 8.82 -3.47 8.94
CA GLY A 582 9.33 -3.99 7.66
C GLY A 582 8.44 -3.78 6.44
N SER A 583 7.31 -3.07 6.51
CA SER A 583 6.52 -2.66 5.33
C SER A 583 6.68 -1.17 4.99
N LEU A 584 7.91 -0.66 5.12
CA LEU A 584 8.23 0.77 5.05
C LEU A 584 7.96 1.39 3.69
N SER A 585 8.11 0.60 2.61
CA SER A 585 8.06 1.15 1.26
C SER A 585 6.70 1.76 0.94
N PHE A 586 5.60 1.10 1.35
CA PHE A 586 4.23 1.54 1.05
C PHE A 586 3.51 2.17 2.24
N CYS A 587 3.92 1.84 3.48
CA CYS A 587 3.18 2.26 4.67
C CYS A 587 3.96 3.26 5.53
N GLY A 588 5.15 3.66 5.07
CA GLY A 588 6.02 4.62 5.75
C GLY A 588 6.42 4.15 7.14
N ALA A 589 6.56 5.11 8.05
CA ALA A 589 7.00 4.81 9.41
C ALA A 589 5.85 4.46 10.35
N ARG A 590 6.21 3.67 11.37
CA ARG A 590 5.30 3.14 12.37
C ARG A 590 4.64 4.28 13.13
N ASN A 591 5.42 5.11 13.85
CA ASN A 591 4.82 6.09 14.74
C ASN A 591 4.33 7.31 13.97
N LEU A 592 3.50 8.08 14.67
CA LEU A 592 2.84 9.23 14.10
C LEU A 592 3.78 10.33 13.62
N LYS A 593 4.75 10.66 14.48
CA LYS A 593 5.70 11.76 14.29
C LYS A 593 6.92 11.31 13.49
N ASP A 594 7.00 10.02 13.16
CA ASP A 594 8.11 9.46 12.42
C ASP A 594 8.01 9.89 10.95
N LYS A 595 9.16 10.25 10.37
CA LYS A 595 9.29 10.58 8.96
C LYS A 595 9.33 9.32 8.11
N TYR A 596 9.03 9.45 6.82
CA TYR A 596 9.29 8.36 5.89
C TYR A 596 10.78 7.97 5.95
N PRO A 597 11.12 6.69 6.11
CA PRO A 597 12.46 6.26 6.56
C PRO A 597 13.51 6.21 5.43
N ASP A 598 13.42 7.16 4.50
CA ASP A 598 14.31 7.31 3.33
C ASP A 598 14.16 8.75 2.79
N LEU A 599 15.23 9.55 2.87
CA LEU A 599 15.22 10.94 2.38
C LEU A 599 15.13 11.04 0.87
N ARG A 600 15.42 9.96 0.13
CA ARG A 600 15.32 9.97 -1.32
C ARG A 600 13.86 10.08 -1.78
N PRO A 601 13.62 10.61 -2.99
CA PRO A 601 12.31 10.50 -3.63
C PRO A 601 11.85 9.03 -3.67
N MET A 602 10.55 8.80 -3.49
CA MET A 602 10.01 7.45 -3.51
C MET A 602 10.12 6.89 -4.94
N GLY A 603 10.68 5.68 -5.05
CA GLY A 603 11.03 5.05 -6.33
C GLY A 603 12.48 5.25 -6.78
N TYR A 604 13.30 6.02 -6.06
CA TYR A 604 14.71 6.21 -6.40
C TYR A 604 15.46 4.87 -6.56
N PRO A 605 16.22 4.66 -7.66
CA PRO A 605 16.62 5.64 -8.66
C PRO A 605 15.67 5.79 -9.86
N PHE A 606 14.57 5.04 -9.89
CA PHE A 606 13.53 5.04 -10.93
C PHE A 606 12.39 6.03 -10.64
N ASP A 607 12.63 7.06 -9.82
CA ASP A 607 11.71 8.19 -9.67
C ASP A 607 11.84 9.18 -10.83
N ARG A 608 12.90 9.09 -11.64
CA ARG A 608 13.16 9.96 -12.79
C ARG A 608 13.58 9.15 -14.02
N PRO A 609 13.46 9.71 -15.23
CA PRO A 609 14.03 9.09 -16.43
C PRO A 609 15.54 8.90 -16.29
N PHE A 610 16.08 7.83 -16.90
CA PHE A 610 17.52 7.64 -17.03
C PHE A 610 18.03 8.44 -18.23
N LYS A 611 19.29 8.86 -18.17
CA LYS A 611 19.97 9.46 -19.33
C LYS A 611 20.37 8.34 -20.28
N ASP A 612 20.12 8.54 -21.58
CA ASP A 612 20.59 7.66 -22.66
C ASP A 612 22.12 7.47 -22.63
#